data_AF-A0A957CDH0-F1
#
_entry.id   AF-A0A957CDH0-F1
#
_cell.length_a   1.000
_cell.length_b   1.000
_cell.length_c   1.000
_cell.angle_alpha   90.00
_cell.angle_beta   90.00
_cell.angle_gamma   90.00
#
_symmetry.space_group_name_H-M   'P 1'
#
loop_
_entity.id
_entity.type
_entity.pdbx_description
1 polymer ?
#
loop_
_entity_poly.entity_id
_entity_poly.type
_entity_poly.pdbx_seq_one_letter_code
_entity_poly.pdbx_strand_id
1 'polypeptide(L)'
;VTLRSSYLPLLAGAAAGMAFLTRQLTAVAIVAPFFLLTTWFSPLPWRARVQRGAVWLAGLLPLVALLFVYQWAVTGDPRQDPRLLYWPYDQLGFGDDVGEAPNLLTIGQLDEEPGYAILWQTDPSQPPRGHTPQRGLHNILKNWQALQSDLFGWVPLLTFAFLWLAFLLKRPSLIDWILLATLISLLAAEAFYWHSGIMYGPRYLYGALPALLLLTARGVQALAKRFGWWGTAVPLTLLILGNIFVTLPHQMESYRGFNYVVGDKVALVKNAVPPNEKALIFVSSPTGGWWEYGELFLGNEGRVNGRLVFARDLGEEANHALRQLYPEYTAYHFNGGQLIPLVK
;
A
#
# COMPACT_ATOMS: atom_id res chain seq x y z
N VAL A 1 14.83 37.41 -2.81
CA VAL A 1 14.61 35.94 -2.79
C VAL A 1 15.73 35.33 -3.61
N THR A 2 16.80 34.88 -2.97
CA THR A 2 17.96 34.29 -3.68
C THR A 2 17.55 32.95 -4.29
N LEU A 3 18.11 32.60 -5.45
CA LEU A 3 17.86 31.33 -6.18
C LEU A 3 17.85 30.08 -5.28
N ARG A 4 18.64 30.08 -4.20
CA ARG A 4 18.68 29.02 -3.17
C ARG A 4 17.35 28.78 -2.44
N SER A 5 16.42 29.74 -2.38
CA SER A 5 15.18 29.61 -1.60
C SER A 5 14.01 28.99 -2.38
N SER A 6 14.13 28.78 -3.70
CA SER A 6 13.06 28.23 -4.53
C SER A 6 13.18 26.72 -4.76
N TYR A 7 14.35 26.12 -4.51
CA TYR A 7 14.55 24.68 -4.70
C TYR A 7 13.73 23.83 -3.73
N LEU A 8 13.61 24.23 -2.46
CA LEU A 8 12.88 23.43 -1.46
C LEU A 8 11.37 23.35 -1.77
N PRO A 9 10.66 24.45 -2.09
CA PRO A 9 9.27 24.35 -2.55
C PRO A 9 9.13 23.50 -3.81
N LEU A 10 10.02 23.65 -4.79
CA LEU A 10 9.97 22.88 -6.03
C LEU A 10 10.13 21.37 -5.77
N LEU A 11 11.14 20.98 -4.99
CA LEU A 11 11.39 19.60 -4.61
C LEU A 11 10.24 19.01 -3.77
N ALA A 12 9.68 19.80 -2.86
CA ALA A 12 8.50 19.38 -2.09
C ALA A 12 7.27 19.18 -2.98
N GLY A 13 7.11 20.01 -4.02
CA GLY A 13 6.06 19.86 -5.03
C GLY A 13 6.25 18.60 -5.86
N ALA A 14 7.47 18.36 -6.35
CA ALA A 14 7.81 17.15 -7.09
C ALA A 14 7.62 15.89 -6.23
N ALA A 15 8.04 15.90 -4.96
CA ALA A 15 7.81 14.79 -4.04
C ALA A 15 6.31 14.53 -3.81
N ALA A 16 5.50 15.58 -3.65
CA ALA A 16 4.05 15.46 -3.57
C ALA A 16 3.45 14.87 -4.85
N GLY A 17 3.95 15.26 -6.03
CA GLY A 17 3.51 14.71 -7.31
C GLY A 17 3.89 13.24 -7.50
N MET A 18 5.09 12.83 -7.08
CA MET A 18 5.50 11.42 -7.10
C MET A 18 4.64 10.58 -6.14
N ALA A 19 4.33 11.10 -4.96
CA ALA A 19 3.38 10.45 -4.05
C ALA A 19 1.99 10.35 -4.69
N PHE A 20 1.53 11.39 -5.38
CA PHE A 20 0.22 11.40 -6.04
C PHE A 20 0.13 10.38 -7.19
N LEU A 21 1.20 10.19 -7.95
CA LEU A 21 1.28 9.18 -9.01
C LEU A 21 1.16 7.74 -8.50
N THR A 22 1.51 7.50 -7.23
CA THR A 22 1.50 6.15 -6.64
C THR A 22 0.26 5.90 -5.79
N ARG A 23 -0.15 6.87 -4.96
CA ARG A 23 -1.30 6.76 -4.04
C ARG A 23 -1.98 8.12 -3.87
N GLN A 24 -2.95 8.41 -4.74
CA GLN A 24 -3.62 9.71 -4.84
C GLN A 24 -4.23 10.15 -3.49
N LEU A 25 -5.04 9.29 -2.86
CA LEU A 25 -5.70 9.57 -1.59
C LEU A 25 -4.69 9.86 -0.47
N THR A 26 -3.73 8.95 -0.29
CA THR A 26 -2.68 9.08 0.74
C THR A 26 -1.86 10.35 0.52
N ALA A 27 -1.46 10.64 -0.72
CA ALA A 27 -0.68 11.82 -1.06
C ALA A 27 -1.42 13.11 -0.70
N VAL A 28 -2.69 13.24 -1.10
CA VAL A 28 -3.52 14.40 -0.73
C VAL A 28 -3.61 14.53 0.79
N ALA A 29 -3.90 13.43 1.49
CA ALA A 29 -4.09 13.45 2.93
C ALA A 29 -2.82 13.87 3.71
N ILE A 30 -1.64 13.41 3.30
CA ILE A 30 -0.39 13.74 3.98
C ILE A 30 0.18 15.10 3.56
N VAL A 31 -0.09 15.56 2.34
CA VAL A 31 0.44 16.84 1.82
C VAL A 31 -0.42 18.02 2.27
N ALA A 32 -1.74 17.86 2.38
CA ALA A 32 -2.66 18.96 2.69
C ALA A 32 -2.30 19.72 3.98
N PRO A 33 -1.99 19.07 5.13
CA PRO A 33 -1.60 19.78 6.34
C PRO A 33 -0.31 20.59 6.17
N PHE A 34 0.70 20.03 5.50
CA PHE A 34 1.94 20.75 5.20
C PHE A 34 1.69 21.95 4.29
N PHE A 35 0.92 21.77 3.21
CA PHE A 35 0.61 22.84 2.28
C PHE A 35 -0.15 23.97 2.98
N LEU A 36 -1.25 23.67 3.67
CA LEU A 36 -2.07 24.66 4.36
C LEU A 36 -1.28 25.41 5.44
N LEU A 37 -0.49 24.71 6.25
CA LEU A 37 0.23 25.34 7.36
C LEU A 37 1.48 26.12 6.92
N THR A 38 2.12 25.72 5.82
CA THR A 38 3.32 26.41 5.30
C THR A 38 3.01 27.50 4.27
N THR A 39 1.78 27.52 3.72
CA THR A 39 1.30 28.56 2.80
C THR A 39 0.17 29.38 3.43
N TRP A 40 -1.03 28.84 3.58
CA TRP A 40 -2.24 29.57 3.99
C TRP A 40 -2.11 30.18 5.38
N PHE A 41 -1.72 29.38 6.38
CA PHE A 41 -1.54 29.81 7.78
C PHE A 41 -0.11 30.26 8.10
N SER A 42 0.73 30.42 7.08
CA SER A 42 2.11 30.85 7.23
C SER A 42 2.21 32.30 7.71
N PRO A 43 3.13 32.65 8.62
CA PRO A 43 3.36 34.03 9.05
C PRO A 43 4.05 34.88 7.97
N LEU A 44 4.34 34.31 6.80
CA LEU A 44 5.01 35.00 5.70
C LEU A 44 4.11 36.06 5.04
N PRO A 45 4.69 37.15 4.52
CA PRO A 45 3.96 38.12 3.70
C PRO A 45 3.25 37.46 2.51
N TRP A 46 2.07 37.96 2.14
CA TRP A 46 1.24 37.42 1.04
C TRP A 46 2.03 37.12 -0.24
N ARG A 47 2.86 38.07 -0.72
CA ARG A 47 3.68 37.89 -1.93
C ARG A 47 4.63 36.68 -1.83
N ALA A 48 5.24 36.47 -0.67
CA ALA A 48 6.12 35.34 -0.44
C ALA A 48 5.36 34.01 -0.38
N ARG A 49 4.15 34.01 0.20
CA ARG A 49 3.25 32.84 0.21
C ARG A 49 2.86 32.43 -1.21
N VAL A 50 2.42 33.39 -2.03
CA VAL A 50 2.04 33.15 -3.43
C VAL A 50 3.22 32.64 -4.26
N GLN A 51 4.40 33.27 -4.13
CA GLN A 51 5.60 32.82 -4.85
C GLN A 51 5.99 31.39 -4.48
N ARG A 52 6.02 31.05 -3.19
CA ARG A 52 6.35 29.69 -2.73
C ARG A 52 5.31 28.67 -3.18
N GLY A 53 4.02 29.03 -3.10
CA GLY A 53 2.93 28.20 -3.59
C GLY A 53 3.04 27.93 -5.09
N ALA A 54 3.34 28.96 -5.90
CA ALA A 54 3.52 28.81 -7.35
C ALA A 54 4.71 27.90 -7.69
N VAL A 55 5.86 28.06 -7.02
CA VAL A 55 7.04 27.20 -7.23
C VAL A 55 6.76 25.76 -6.80
N TRP A 56 6.02 25.57 -5.71
CA TRP A 56 5.59 24.24 -5.27
C TRP A 56 4.64 23.58 -6.29
N LEU A 57 3.65 24.32 -6.79
CA LEU A 57 2.75 23.85 -7.85
C LEU A 57 3.50 23.52 -9.14
N ALA A 58 4.54 24.28 -9.49
CA ALA A 58 5.38 24.00 -10.65
C ALA A 58 6.10 22.63 -10.56
N GLY A 59 6.40 22.16 -9.34
CA GLY A 59 6.95 20.81 -9.12
C GLY A 59 5.87 19.72 -9.14
N LEU A 60 4.68 20.01 -8.62
CA LEU A 60 3.57 19.06 -8.52
C LEU A 60 2.87 18.80 -9.87
N LEU A 61 2.48 19.87 -10.57
CA LEU A 61 1.56 19.79 -11.70
C LEU A 61 2.04 18.93 -12.87
N PRO A 62 3.33 18.94 -13.27
CA PRO A 62 3.80 18.05 -14.33
C PRO A 62 3.57 16.56 -14.02
N LEU A 63 3.74 16.16 -12.76
CA LEU A 63 3.53 14.78 -12.33
C LEU A 63 2.04 14.45 -12.19
N VAL A 64 1.22 15.40 -11.77
CA VAL A 64 -0.24 15.24 -11.82
C VAL A 64 -0.72 15.08 -13.26
N ALA A 65 -0.23 15.91 -14.18
CA ALA A 65 -0.57 15.82 -15.60
C ALA A 65 -0.15 14.46 -16.20
N LEU A 66 0.99 13.91 -15.79
CA LEU A 66 1.44 12.59 -16.21
C LEU A 66 0.43 11.48 -15.88
N LEU A 67 -0.30 11.58 -14.76
CA LEU A 67 -1.38 10.64 -14.43
C LEU A 67 -2.50 10.68 -15.49
N PHE A 68 -2.95 11.87 -15.90
CA PHE A 68 -3.99 12.03 -16.91
C PHE A 68 -3.54 11.58 -18.30
N VAL A 69 -2.28 11.81 -18.64
CA VAL A 69 -1.67 11.28 -19.88
C VAL A 69 -1.63 9.76 -19.85
N TYR A 70 -1.22 9.16 -18.73
CA TYR A 70 -1.22 7.71 -18.56
C TYR A 70 -2.64 7.12 -18.68
N GLN A 71 -3.62 7.71 -18.00
CA GLN A 71 -5.03 7.29 -18.09
C GLN A 71 -5.51 7.33 -19.54
N TRP A 72 -5.32 8.45 -20.24
CA TRP A 72 -5.69 8.58 -21.65
C TRP A 72 -5.00 7.53 -22.53
N ALA A 73 -3.71 7.26 -22.31
CA ALA A 73 -2.96 6.29 -23.09
C ALA A 73 -3.46 4.85 -22.94
N VAL A 74 -4.03 4.48 -21.79
CA VAL A 74 -4.47 3.09 -21.52
C VAL A 74 -5.98 2.89 -21.61
N THR A 75 -6.79 3.94 -21.49
CA THR A 75 -8.27 3.84 -21.54
C THR A 75 -8.90 4.61 -22.70
N GLY A 76 -8.16 5.53 -23.33
CA GLY A 76 -8.72 6.49 -24.30
C GLY A 76 -9.42 7.69 -23.66
N ASP A 77 -9.58 7.73 -22.33
CA ASP A 77 -10.19 8.84 -21.57
C ASP A 77 -9.27 9.29 -20.42
N PRO A 78 -8.79 10.55 -20.40
CA PRO A 78 -7.92 11.03 -19.31
C PRO A 78 -8.57 10.98 -17.93
N ARG A 79 -9.90 10.91 -17.81
CA ARG A 79 -10.62 10.90 -16.53
C ARG A 79 -10.94 9.49 -16.03
N GLN A 80 -10.78 8.48 -16.87
CA GLN A 80 -11.09 7.10 -16.51
C GLN A 80 -9.92 6.49 -15.74
N ASP A 81 -10.12 6.26 -14.44
CA ASP A 81 -9.19 5.45 -13.63
C ASP A 81 -9.23 4.00 -14.15
N PRO A 82 -8.12 3.44 -14.65
CA PRO A 82 -8.07 2.07 -15.16
C PRO A 82 -8.47 1.04 -14.11
N ARG A 83 -8.23 1.32 -12.83
CA ARG A 83 -8.63 0.45 -11.71
C ARG A 83 -10.14 0.25 -11.65
N LEU A 84 -10.93 1.29 -11.94
CA LEU A 84 -12.39 1.23 -11.92
C LEU A 84 -12.98 0.43 -13.09
N LEU A 85 -12.19 0.17 -14.14
CA LEU A 85 -12.61 -0.74 -15.22
C LEU A 85 -12.66 -2.20 -14.75
N TYR A 86 -11.81 -2.57 -13.80
CA TYR A 86 -11.75 -3.92 -13.23
C TYR A 86 -12.55 -4.04 -11.93
N TRP A 87 -12.53 -2.99 -11.10
CA TRP A 87 -13.22 -2.95 -9.81
C TRP A 87 -14.09 -1.69 -9.71
N PRO A 88 -15.29 -1.70 -10.33
CA PRO A 88 -16.17 -0.54 -10.33
C PRO A 88 -16.65 -0.14 -8.93
N TYR A 89 -16.62 -1.06 -7.96
CA TYR A 89 -16.94 -0.79 -6.56
C TYR A 89 -15.78 -0.14 -5.78
N ASP A 90 -14.55 -0.12 -6.31
CA ASP A 90 -13.38 0.39 -5.59
C ASP A 90 -13.33 1.93 -5.61
N GLN A 91 -14.39 2.55 -5.10
CA GLN A 91 -14.59 3.99 -5.08
C GLN A 91 -14.31 4.55 -3.69
N LEU A 92 -14.09 5.87 -3.64
CA LEU A 92 -13.98 6.63 -2.40
C LEU A 92 -15.37 7.19 -2.05
N GLY A 93 -15.79 7.05 -0.79
CA GLY A 93 -17.05 7.66 -0.33
C GLY A 93 -17.90 6.69 0.47
N PHE A 94 -19.20 6.93 0.50
CA PHE A 94 -20.17 6.06 1.17
C PHE A 94 -21.33 5.79 0.20
N GLY A 95 -21.87 4.58 0.25
CA GLY A 95 -22.91 4.14 -0.66
C GLY A 95 -22.98 2.62 -0.72
N ASP A 96 -24.11 2.11 -1.20
CA ASP A 96 -24.32 0.68 -1.38
C ASP A 96 -23.47 0.13 -2.54
N ASP A 97 -23.14 0.97 -3.50
CA ASP A 97 -22.26 0.70 -4.65
C ASP A 97 -20.76 0.93 -4.37
N VAL A 98 -20.42 1.43 -3.17
CA VAL A 98 -19.05 1.74 -2.76
C VAL A 98 -18.50 0.61 -1.89
N GLY A 99 -17.47 -0.07 -2.37
CA GLY A 99 -16.78 -1.12 -1.64
C GLY A 99 -17.45 -2.50 -1.67
N GLU A 100 -16.62 -3.53 -1.48
CA GLU A 100 -16.96 -4.97 -1.37
C GLU A 100 -18.25 -5.41 -2.10
N ALA A 101 -18.14 -5.73 -3.40
CA ALA A 101 -19.23 -6.36 -4.16
C ALA A 101 -19.70 -7.71 -3.56
N PRO A 102 -18.81 -8.60 -3.03
CA PRO A 102 -19.25 -9.85 -2.43
C PRO A 102 -19.95 -9.64 -1.09
N ASN A 103 -21.25 -9.93 -1.04
CA ASN A 103 -22.08 -9.89 0.16
C ASN A 103 -22.34 -11.29 0.76
N LEU A 104 -21.94 -12.36 0.06
CA LEU A 104 -22.13 -13.75 0.48
C LEU A 104 -20.79 -14.48 0.63
N LEU A 105 -20.64 -15.13 1.79
CA LEU A 105 -19.57 -16.10 2.05
C LEU A 105 -20.12 -17.49 1.80
N THR A 106 -19.62 -18.18 0.77
CA THR A 106 -19.99 -19.57 0.50
C THR A 106 -18.80 -20.48 0.65
N ILE A 107 -19.05 -21.72 1.07
CA ILE A 107 -18.09 -22.81 0.92
C ILE A 107 -18.44 -23.48 -0.41
N GLY A 108 -17.62 -23.24 -1.43
CA GLY A 108 -17.79 -23.83 -2.75
C GLY A 108 -16.83 -25.00 -2.96
N GLN A 109 -17.28 -26.00 -3.71
CA GLN A 109 -16.43 -27.09 -4.16
C GLN A 109 -15.52 -26.57 -5.30
N LEU A 110 -14.23 -26.92 -5.27
CA LEU A 110 -13.31 -26.60 -6.36
C LEU A 110 -13.63 -27.47 -7.57
N ASP A 111 -13.64 -26.88 -8.77
CA ASP A 111 -14.13 -27.52 -10.00
C ASP A 111 -13.31 -28.74 -10.44
N GLU A 112 -12.06 -28.90 -9.96
CA GLU A 112 -11.13 -29.93 -10.46
C GLU A 112 -10.42 -30.77 -9.38
N GLU A 113 -10.61 -30.51 -8.08
CA GLU A 113 -9.98 -31.25 -6.97
C GLU A 113 -10.98 -31.47 -5.81
N PRO A 114 -10.88 -32.56 -5.03
CA PRO A 114 -11.69 -32.74 -3.82
C PRO A 114 -11.24 -31.73 -2.75
N GLY A 115 -11.81 -30.53 -2.80
CA GLY A 115 -11.51 -29.45 -1.89
C GLY A 115 -12.67 -28.46 -1.80
N TYR A 116 -12.81 -27.87 -0.62
CA TYR A 116 -13.75 -26.79 -0.38
C TYR A 116 -12.96 -25.50 -0.19
N ALA A 117 -13.35 -24.44 -0.89
CA ALA A 117 -12.78 -23.11 -0.72
C ALA A 117 -13.85 -22.14 -0.22
N ILE A 118 -13.40 -21.16 0.58
CA ILE A 118 -14.23 -20.01 0.90
C ILE A 118 -14.28 -19.13 -0.35
N LEU A 119 -15.44 -19.13 -1.02
CA LEU A 119 -15.72 -18.29 -2.16
C LEU A 119 -16.52 -17.07 -1.72
N TRP A 120 -15.99 -15.90 -2.04
CA TRP A 120 -16.69 -14.63 -1.91
C TRP A 120 -17.53 -14.42 -3.16
N GLN A 121 -18.86 -14.44 -3.01
CA GLN A 121 -19.81 -14.26 -4.10
C GLN A 121 -20.68 -13.03 -3.88
N THR A 122 -21.14 -12.45 -4.99
CA THR A 122 -22.18 -11.42 -4.97
C THR A 122 -23.52 -12.13 -5.13
N ASP A 123 -24.29 -12.24 -4.06
CA ASP A 123 -25.68 -12.68 -4.04
C ASP A 123 -26.59 -11.49 -4.39
N PRO A 124 -27.23 -11.48 -5.56
CA PRO A 124 -28.12 -10.39 -5.98
C PRO A 124 -29.37 -10.25 -5.10
N SER A 125 -29.70 -11.27 -4.30
CA SER A 125 -30.85 -11.25 -3.39
C SER A 125 -30.54 -10.61 -2.03
N GLN A 126 -29.26 -10.39 -1.72
CA GLN A 126 -28.83 -9.70 -0.52
C GLN A 126 -28.47 -8.25 -0.85
N PRO A 127 -28.73 -7.30 0.07
CA PRO A 127 -28.30 -5.93 -0.14
C PRO A 127 -26.78 -5.90 -0.32
N PRO A 128 -26.26 -5.02 -1.21
CA PRO A 128 -24.83 -4.78 -1.29
C PRO A 128 -24.30 -4.43 0.10
N ARG A 129 -23.10 -4.91 0.41
CA ARG A 129 -22.49 -4.59 1.70
C ARG A 129 -22.24 -3.09 1.81
N GLY A 130 -21.80 -2.45 0.72
CA GLY A 130 -21.54 -1.02 0.64
C GLY A 130 -20.49 -0.51 1.62
N HIS A 131 -20.33 0.80 1.67
CA HIS A 131 -19.47 1.49 2.62
C HIS A 131 -20.26 2.56 3.34
N THR A 132 -20.21 2.53 4.67
CA THR A 132 -20.95 3.45 5.54
C THR A 132 -20.00 4.20 6.46
N PRO A 133 -20.39 5.37 7.00
CA PRO A 133 -19.56 6.09 7.98
C PRO A 133 -19.16 5.21 9.18
N GLN A 134 -20.06 4.31 9.62
CA GLN A 134 -19.79 3.37 10.71
C GLN A 134 -18.68 2.38 10.33
N ARG A 135 -18.69 1.86 9.10
CA ARG A 135 -17.62 0.99 8.59
C ARG A 135 -16.31 1.73 8.41
N GLY A 136 -16.36 2.99 7.94
CA GLY A 136 -15.20 3.86 7.87
C GLY A 136 -14.52 4.03 9.23
N LEU A 137 -15.31 4.32 10.26
CA LEU A 137 -14.81 4.41 11.63
C LEU A 137 -14.27 3.07 12.16
N HIS A 138 -14.93 1.96 11.85
CA HIS A 138 -14.46 0.63 12.19
C HIS A 138 -13.11 0.30 11.53
N ASN A 139 -12.92 0.66 10.27
CA ASN A 139 -11.66 0.51 9.55
C ASN A 139 -10.55 1.34 10.17
N ILE A 140 -10.84 2.59 10.58
CA ILE A 140 -9.90 3.43 11.34
C ILE A 140 -9.50 2.74 12.64
N LEU A 141 -10.48 2.24 13.41
CA LEU A 141 -10.20 1.59 14.70
C LEU A 141 -9.35 0.34 14.52
N LYS A 142 -9.64 -0.50 13.53
CA LYS A 142 -8.81 -1.66 13.18
C LYS A 142 -7.39 -1.26 12.82
N ASN A 143 -7.20 -0.24 11.98
CA ASN A 143 -5.87 0.24 11.62
C ASN A 143 -5.12 0.83 12.82
N TRP A 144 -5.82 1.56 13.69
CA TRP A 144 -5.26 2.10 14.92
C TRP A 144 -4.81 0.99 15.88
N GLN A 145 -5.60 -0.07 16.01
CA GLN A 145 -5.24 -1.26 16.78
C GLN A 145 -4.03 -1.97 16.18
N ALA A 146 -4.01 -2.19 14.87
CA ALA A 146 -2.87 -2.80 14.18
C ALA A 146 -1.59 -1.97 14.36
N LEU A 147 -1.66 -0.64 14.23
CA LEU A 147 -0.50 0.24 14.45
C LEU A 147 0.14 0.06 15.83
N GLN A 148 -0.66 -0.23 16.87
CA GLN A 148 -0.12 -0.42 18.22
C GLN A 148 0.84 -1.59 18.30
N SER A 149 0.60 -2.64 17.52
CA SER A 149 1.47 -3.82 17.46
C SER A 149 2.53 -3.70 16.37
N ASP A 150 2.20 -3.09 15.23
CA ASP A 150 3.03 -3.19 14.03
C ASP A 150 4.03 -2.03 13.86
N LEU A 151 3.80 -0.86 14.49
CA LEU A 151 4.65 0.32 14.27
C LEU A 151 6.08 0.11 14.80
N PHE A 152 6.21 -0.36 16.05
CA PHE A 152 7.50 -0.61 16.69
C PHE A 152 7.64 -2.04 17.22
N GLY A 153 6.56 -2.85 17.17
CA GLY A 153 6.52 -4.15 17.81
C GLY A 153 6.70 -4.11 19.33
N TRP A 154 6.33 -2.98 19.95
CA TRP A 154 6.30 -2.81 21.40
C TRP A 154 5.02 -3.36 22.00
N VAL A 155 4.95 -3.43 23.33
CA VAL A 155 3.72 -3.78 24.04
C VAL A 155 2.61 -2.81 23.61
N PRO A 156 1.43 -3.31 23.18
CA PRO A 156 0.28 -2.46 22.85
C PRO A 156 -0.01 -1.46 23.98
N LEU A 157 -0.50 -0.26 23.66
CA LEU A 157 -0.59 0.94 24.53
C LEU A 157 0.71 1.74 24.71
N LEU A 158 1.87 1.10 24.81
CA LEU A 158 3.15 1.83 24.97
C LEU A 158 3.67 2.43 23.66
N THR A 159 3.26 1.87 22.53
CA THR A 159 3.60 2.32 21.17
C THR A 159 3.32 3.81 20.94
N PHE A 160 2.21 4.33 21.44
CA PHE A 160 1.85 5.75 21.32
C PHE A 160 2.20 6.59 22.54
N ALA A 161 2.71 6.00 23.62
CA ALA A 161 3.02 6.72 24.84
C ALA A 161 3.99 7.87 24.55
N PHE A 162 5.10 7.62 23.85
CA PHE A 162 6.06 8.66 23.50
C PHE A 162 5.48 9.73 22.58
N LEU A 163 4.64 9.35 21.61
CA LEU A 163 3.92 10.34 20.80
C LEU A 163 3.17 11.35 21.69
N TRP A 164 2.43 10.87 22.69
CA TRP A 164 1.70 11.73 23.61
C TRP A 164 2.60 12.49 24.59
N LEU A 165 3.73 11.92 25.02
CA LEU A 165 4.72 12.62 25.84
C LEU A 165 5.28 13.88 25.16
N ALA A 166 5.31 13.91 23.81
CA ALA A 166 5.66 15.12 23.07
C ALA A 166 4.67 16.28 23.29
N PHE A 167 3.43 15.99 23.70
CA PHE A 167 2.41 16.99 23.98
C PHE A 167 2.22 17.26 25.48
N LEU A 168 2.50 16.25 26.33
CA LEU A 168 2.30 16.33 27.77
C LEU A 168 3.50 16.92 28.51
N LEU A 169 4.74 16.62 28.10
CA LEU A 169 5.95 17.00 28.83
C LEU A 169 6.64 18.27 28.30
N LYS A 170 6.15 18.84 27.19
CA LYS A 170 6.70 20.06 26.59
C LYS A 170 5.60 20.88 25.94
N ARG A 171 5.91 22.15 25.63
CA ARG A 171 5.05 22.97 24.76
C ARG A 171 5.23 22.53 23.31
N PRO A 172 4.18 22.02 22.63
CA PRO A 172 4.28 21.59 21.24
C PRO A 172 4.59 22.78 20.33
N SER A 173 5.52 22.58 19.40
CA SER A 173 5.80 23.54 18.34
C SER A 173 4.80 23.40 17.18
N LEU A 174 4.78 24.36 16.26
CA LEU A 174 3.99 24.25 15.03
C LEU A 174 4.28 22.95 14.25
N ILE A 175 5.54 22.49 14.27
CA ILE A 175 5.92 21.24 13.60
C ILE A 175 5.27 20.03 14.28
N ASP A 176 5.18 19.99 15.61
CA ASP A 176 4.49 18.91 16.32
C ASP A 176 3.02 18.83 15.86
N TRP A 177 2.36 19.99 15.72
CA TRP A 177 0.99 20.07 15.23
C TRP A 177 0.85 19.67 13.76
N ILE A 178 1.78 20.06 12.89
CA ILE A 178 1.78 19.62 11.48
C ILE A 178 1.88 18.09 11.39
N LEU A 179 2.80 17.48 12.15
CA LEU A 179 2.98 16.02 12.14
C LEU A 179 1.73 15.30 12.67
N LEU A 180 1.11 15.81 13.74
CA LEU A 180 -0.13 15.24 14.27
C LEU A 180 -1.30 15.43 13.28
N ALA A 181 -1.40 16.61 12.66
CA ALA A 181 -2.41 16.89 11.64
C ALA A 181 -2.25 15.97 10.42
N THR A 182 -1.03 15.61 10.03
CA THR A 182 -0.78 14.61 8.96
C THR A 182 -1.35 13.24 9.31
N LEU A 183 -1.14 12.75 10.53
CA LEU A 183 -1.72 11.49 10.99
C LEU A 183 -3.25 11.56 11.00
N ILE A 184 -3.82 12.62 11.59
CA ILE A 184 -5.28 12.81 11.69
C ILE A 184 -5.91 12.94 10.29
N SER A 185 -5.29 13.70 9.40
CA SER A 185 -5.73 13.89 8.01
C SER A 185 -5.75 12.56 7.26
N LEU A 186 -4.70 11.74 7.40
CA LEU A 186 -4.66 10.42 6.78
C LEU A 186 -5.73 9.49 7.36
N LEU A 187 -5.88 9.42 8.68
CA LEU A 187 -6.94 8.62 9.31
C LEU A 187 -8.34 9.06 8.82
N ALA A 188 -8.57 10.37 8.72
CA ALA A 188 -9.84 10.92 8.24
C ALA A 188 -10.08 10.59 6.75
N ALA A 189 -9.05 10.65 5.91
CA ALA A 189 -9.16 10.29 4.50
C ALA A 189 -9.46 8.79 4.32
N GLU A 190 -8.81 7.93 5.09
CA GLU A 190 -9.04 6.48 5.07
C GLU A 190 -10.43 6.09 5.61
N ALA A 191 -11.13 6.98 6.34
CA ALA A 191 -12.53 6.78 6.72
C ALA A 191 -13.44 6.57 5.49
N PHE A 192 -13.12 7.27 4.40
CA PHE A 192 -13.89 7.21 3.15
C PHE A 192 -13.49 6.02 2.27
N TYR A 193 -12.48 5.25 2.67
CA TYR A 193 -12.06 4.07 1.94
C TYR A 193 -12.65 2.80 2.58
N TRP A 194 -13.23 1.95 1.74
CA TRP A 194 -14.12 0.88 2.17
C TRP A 194 -13.40 -0.29 2.87
N HIS A 195 -12.11 -0.47 2.61
CA HIS A 195 -11.32 -1.57 3.13
C HIS A 195 -10.32 -1.10 4.20
N SER A 196 -10.07 -1.90 5.25
CA SER A 196 -9.08 -1.56 6.28
C SER A 196 -7.64 -1.63 5.78
N GLY A 197 -7.38 -2.46 4.76
CA GLY A 197 -6.06 -2.58 4.14
C GLY A 197 -5.00 -3.24 5.01
N ILE A 198 -5.37 -3.89 6.12
CA ILE A 198 -4.41 -4.55 7.00
C ILE A 198 -3.88 -5.81 6.30
N MET A 199 -2.66 -5.72 5.80
CA MET A 199 -1.89 -6.78 5.16
C MET A 199 -0.42 -6.47 5.42
N TYR A 200 0.24 -7.29 6.22
CA TYR A 200 1.58 -7.01 6.78
C TYR A 200 1.61 -5.74 7.66
N GLY A 201 0.51 -5.53 8.38
CA GLY A 201 0.24 -4.31 9.15
C GLY A 201 -0.65 -3.30 8.42
N PRO A 202 -0.90 -2.12 9.03
CA PRO A 202 -1.83 -1.11 8.53
C PRO A 202 -1.23 -0.30 7.37
N ARG A 203 -1.06 -0.94 6.21
CA ARG A 203 -0.35 -0.38 5.04
C ARG A 203 -0.93 0.93 4.52
N TYR A 204 -2.20 1.20 4.79
CA TYR A 204 -2.83 2.46 4.41
C TYR A 204 -2.34 3.64 5.24
N LEU A 205 -1.87 3.40 6.46
CA LEU A 205 -1.28 4.41 7.33
C LEU A 205 0.23 4.58 7.12
N TYR A 206 0.85 3.83 6.21
CA TYR A 206 2.28 3.91 5.91
C TYR A 206 2.73 5.34 5.54
N GLY A 207 1.88 6.11 4.85
CA GLY A 207 2.17 7.51 4.50
C GLY A 207 2.40 8.43 5.72
N ALA A 208 1.84 8.09 6.88
CA ALA A 208 2.04 8.82 8.13
C ALA A 208 3.27 8.34 8.93
N LEU A 209 3.99 7.31 8.47
CA LEU A 209 5.14 6.74 9.18
C LEU A 209 6.19 7.80 9.56
N PRO A 210 6.65 8.71 8.66
CA PRO A 210 7.61 9.73 9.04
C PRO A 210 7.10 10.64 10.18
N ALA A 211 5.81 10.97 10.18
CA ALA A 211 5.20 11.78 11.22
C ALA A 211 5.15 11.06 12.57
N LEU A 212 4.76 9.78 12.56
CA LEU A 212 4.74 8.92 13.75
C LEU A 212 6.14 8.76 14.36
N LEU A 213 7.16 8.51 13.53
CA LEU A 213 8.56 8.36 13.98
C LEU A 213 9.09 9.67 14.60
N LEU A 214 8.86 10.81 13.94
CA LEU A 214 9.33 12.11 14.41
C LEU A 214 8.62 12.53 15.71
N LEU A 215 7.30 12.33 15.82
CA LEU A 215 6.57 12.61 17.06
C LEU A 215 7.03 11.71 18.21
N THR A 216 7.26 10.43 17.95
CA THR A 216 7.80 9.48 18.94
C THR A 216 9.17 9.94 19.43
N ALA A 217 10.11 10.26 18.52
CA ALA A 217 11.43 10.76 18.88
C ALA A 217 11.36 12.07 19.69
N ARG A 218 10.43 12.94 19.33
CA ARG A 218 10.16 14.20 20.03
C ARG A 218 9.61 14.00 21.44
N GLY A 219 8.93 12.88 21.70
CA GLY A 219 8.50 12.44 23.02
C GLY A 219 9.63 11.84 23.84
N VAL A 220 10.46 10.99 23.23
CA VAL A 220 11.68 10.45 23.85
C VAL A 220 12.60 11.59 24.32
N GLN A 221 12.79 12.63 23.50
CA GLN A 221 13.54 13.83 23.89
C GLN A 221 12.91 14.56 25.10
N ALA A 222 11.59 14.67 25.14
CA ALA A 222 10.89 15.31 26.25
C ALA A 222 11.05 14.50 27.55
N LEU A 223 10.97 13.17 27.45
CA LEU A 223 11.21 12.25 28.57
C LEU A 223 12.65 12.37 29.09
N ALA A 224 13.64 12.34 28.20
CA ALA A 224 15.06 12.46 28.56
C ALA A 224 15.39 13.79 29.24
N LYS A 225 14.76 14.88 28.78
CA LYS A 225 14.90 16.18 29.43
C LYS A 225 14.31 16.21 30.85
N ARG A 226 13.23 15.46 31.09
CA ARG A 226 12.52 15.45 32.38
C ARG A 226 13.11 14.46 33.39
N PHE A 227 13.54 13.29 32.94
CA PHE A 227 13.95 12.16 33.79
C PHE A 227 15.42 11.74 33.60
N GLY A 228 16.16 12.46 32.77
CA GLY A 228 17.56 12.16 32.47
C GLY A 228 17.75 11.00 31.49
N TRP A 229 19.02 10.76 31.14
CA TRP A 229 19.42 9.71 30.18
C TRP A 229 18.94 8.33 30.62
N TRP A 230 19.27 7.91 31.84
CA TRP A 230 18.95 6.57 32.32
C TRP A 230 17.45 6.31 32.44
N GLY A 231 16.67 7.31 32.86
CA GLY A 231 15.21 7.25 32.93
C GLY A 231 14.52 7.10 31.55
N THR A 232 15.27 7.25 30.46
CA THR A 232 14.76 7.12 29.09
C THR A 232 15.40 5.95 28.34
N ALA A 233 16.73 5.80 28.46
CA ALA A 233 17.48 4.77 27.77
C ALA A 233 17.07 3.36 28.23
N VAL A 234 16.89 3.15 29.55
CA VAL A 234 16.48 1.84 30.09
C VAL A 234 15.12 1.38 29.54
N PRO A 235 14.00 2.12 29.70
CA PRO A 235 12.71 1.67 29.18
C PRO A 235 12.72 1.52 27.66
N LEU A 236 13.37 2.42 26.92
CA LEU A 236 13.48 2.30 25.47
C LEU A 236 14.26 1.04 25.05
N THR A 237 15.34 0.72 25.76
CA THR A 237 16.12 -0.50 25.52
C THR A 237 15.29 -1.74 25.79
N LEU A 238 14.53 -1.78 26.90
CA LEU A 238 13.64 -2.89 27.20
C LEU A 238 12.56 -3.09 26.12
N LEU A 239 12.01 -2.00 25.58
CA LEU A 239 11.05 -2.07 24.48
C LEU A 239 11.67 -2.59 23.18
N ILE A 240 12.90 -2.17 22.86
CA ILE A 240 13.66 -2.67 21.70
C ILE A 240 14.00 -4.15 21.87
N LEU A 241 14.50 -4.55 23.04
CA LEU A 241 14.79 -5.96 23.34
C LEU A 241 13.51 -6.80 23.28
N GLY A 242 12.39 -6.30 23.79
CA GLY A 242 11.09 -6.95 23.68
C GLY A 242 10.68 -7.17 22.22
N ASN A 243 10.88 -6.19 21.34
CA ASN A 243 10.65 -6.38 19.91
C ASN A 243 11.59 -7.46 19.32
N ILE A 244 12.90 -7.36 19.56
CA ILE A 244 13.90 -8.28 18.98
C ILE A 244 13.67 -9.73 19.42
N PHE A 245 13.36 -9.96 20.69
CA PHE A 245 13.28 -11.31 21.27
C PHE A 245 11.87 -11.90 21.31
N VAL A 246 10.82 -11.09 21.18
CA VAL A 246 9.43 -11.56 21.28
C VAL A 246 8.65 -11.25 20.01
N THR A 247 8.46 -9.97 19.69
CA THR A 247 7.51 -9.58 18.64
C THR A 247 8.01 -9.90 17.23
N LEU A 248 9.27 -9.56 16.92
CA LEU A 248 9.83 -9.75 15.59
C LEU A 248 9.93 -11.23 15.19
N PRO A 249 10.46 -12.15 16.04
CA PRO A 249 10.48 -13.58 15.72
C PRO A 249 9.09 -14.14 15.45
N HIS A 250 8.10 -13.77 16.28
CA HIS A 250 6.72 -14.22 16.10
C HIS A 250 6.10 -13.68 14.79
N GLN A 251 6.32 -12.40 14.47
CA GLN A 251 5.87 -11.85 13.19
C GLN A 251 6.54 -12.55 12.00
N MET A 252 7.86 -12.78 12.06
CA MET A 252 8.59 -13.48 11.00
C MET A 252 8.05 -14.90 10.79
N GLU A 253 7.72 -15.61 11.87
CA GLU A 253 7.09 -16.93 11.80
C GLU A 253 5.69 -16.85 11.19
N SER A 254 4.87 -15.87 11.59
CA SER A 254 3.51 -15.67 11.06
C SER A 254 3.48 -15.39 9.54
N TYR A 255 4.57 -14.86 8.98
CA TYR A 255 4.69 -14.61 7.55
C TYR A 255 5.31 -15.77 6.76
N ARG A 256 5.77 -16.84 7.42
CA ARG A 256 6.25 -18.03 6.70
C ARG A 256 5.09 -18.72 6.01
N GLY A 257 5.21 -18.93 4.70
CA GLY A 257 4.18 -19.55 3.89
C GLY A 257 2.89 -18.73 3.80
N PHE A 258 2.94 -17.42 4.12
CA PHE A 258 1.78 -16.55 3.99
C PHE A 258 1.30 -16.51 2.53
N ASN A 259 0.00 -16.65 2.31
CA ASN A 259 -0.61 -16.84 0.98
C ASN A 259 -0.03 -18.04 0.19
N TYR A 260 0.48 -19.06 0.89
CA TYR A 260 1.11 -20.25 0.29
C TYR A 260 2.34 -19.94 -0.58
N VAL A 261 2.91 -18.74 -0.44
CA VAL A 261 4.08 -18.30 -1.21
C VAL A 261 5.33 -18.98 -0.66
N VAL A 262 6.03 -19.73 -1.51
CA VAL A 262 7.31 -20.38 -1.21
C VAL A 262 8.33 -19.99 -2.29
N GLY A 263 9.51 -19.53 -1.88
CA GLY A 263 10.53 -19.04 -2.82
C GLY A 263 11.04 -20.09 -3.83
N ASP A 264 10.87 -21.37 -3.51
CA ASP A 264 11.43 -22.49 -4.27
C ASP A 264 10.81 -22.65 -5.67
N LYS A 265 9.53 -22.26 -5.87
CA LYS A 265 8.86 -22.46 -7.17
C LYS A 265 9.40 -21.55 -8.26
N VAL A 266 9.72 -20.28 -7.94
CA VAL A 266 10.33 -19.35 -8.90
C VAL A 266 11.73 -19.84 -9.30
N ALA A 267 12.52 -20.34 -8.33
CA ALA A 267 13.84 -20.91 -8.59
C ALA A 267 13.75 -22.17 -9.47
N LEU A 268 12.76 -23.04 -9.23
CA LEU A 268 12.49 -24.23 -10.02
C LEU A 268 12.27 -23.88 -11.50
N VAL A 269 11.37 -22.92 -11.79
CA VAL A 269 11.11 -22.51 -13.18
C VAL A 269 12.34 -21.87 -13.81
N LYS A 270 13.07 -21.02 -13.08
CA LYS A 270 14.30 -20.39 -13.56
C LYS A 270 15.39 -21.39 -13.96
N ASN A 271 15.49 -22.50 -13.22
CA ASN A 271 16.46 -23.57 -13.47
C ASN A 271 16.00 -24.54 -14.57
N ALA A 272 14.68 -24.74 -14.72
CA ALA A 272 14.11 -25.63 -15.72
C ALA A 272 14.11 -25.02 -17.14
N VAL A 273 13.90 -23.70 -17.26
CA VAL A 273 13.93 -23.01 -18.55
C VAL A 273 15.37 -22.72 -18.98
N PRO A 274 15.80 -23.17 -20.17
CA PRO A 274 17.14 -22.90 -20.68
C PRO A 274 17.52 -21.41 -20.62
N PRO A 275 18.78 -21.05 -20.27
CA PRO A 275 19.18 -19.64 -20.09
C PRO A 275 18.97 -18.74 -21.31
N ASN A 276 19.03 -19.31 -22.52
CA ASN A 276 18.89 -18.58 -23.78
C ASN A 276 17.44 -18.58 -24.32
N GLU A 277 16.52 -19.19 -23.59
CA GLU A 277 15.14 -19.36 -24.01
C GLU A 277 14.24 -18.33 -23.35
N LYS A 278 13.34 -17.76 -24.15
CA LYS A 278 12.21 -16.97 -23.68
C LYS A 278 11.04 -17.90 -23.42
N ALA A 279 10.46 -17.83 -22.23
CA ALA A 279 9.38 -18.72 -21.82
C ALA A 279 8.15 -17.95 -21.36
N LEU A 280 6.99 -18.32 -21.91
CA LEU A 280 5.67 -17.88 -21.48
C LEU A 280 5.07 -19.00 -20.63
N ILE A 281 4.95 -18.77 -19.32
CA ILE A 281 4.54 -19.78 -18.35
C ILE A 281 3.13 -19.49 -17.88
N PHE A 282 2.18 -20.35 -18.25
CA PHE A 282 0.81 -20.34 -17.77
C PHE A 282 0.76 -21.05 -16.41
N VAL A 283 0.46 -20.29 -15.36
CA VAL A 283 0.39 -20.79 -14.00
C VAL A 283 -1.03 -21.25 -13.70
N SER A 284 -1.21 -22.56 -13.56
CA SER A 284 -2.49 -23.14 -13.17
C SER A 284 -2.80 -22.77 -11.72
N SER A 285 -4.06 -22.46 -11.45
CA SER A 285 -4.55 -22.13 -10.12
C SER A 285 -5.70 -23.07 -9.74
N PRO A 286 -5.41 -24.35 -9.39
CA PRO A 286 -6.42 -25.37 -9.17
C PRO A 286 -7.38 -25.03 -8.02
N THR A 287 -6.96 -24.20 -7.06
CA THR A 287 -7.86 -23.72 -5.99
C THR A 287 -8.63 -22.46 -6.37
N GLY A 288 -8.47 -21.97 -7.60
CA GLY A 288 -9.04 -20.72 -8.11
C GLY A 288 -8.45 -19.45 -7.49
N GLY A 289 -7.55 -19.59 -6.51
CA GLY A 289 -6.96 -18.50 -5.75
C GLY A 289 -5.94 -17.70 -6.56
N TRP A 290 -6.09 -16.37 -6.60
CA TRP A 290 -5.13 -15.49 -7.28
C TRP A 290 -3.70 -15.58 -6.70
N TRP A 291 -3.55 -16.02 -5.45
CA TRP A 291 -2.27 -16.14 -4.76
C TRP A 291 -1.37 -17.24 -5.32
N GLU A 292 -1.94 -18.30 -5.92
CA GLU A 292 -1.17 -19.37 -6.57
C GLU A 292 -0.42 -18.83 -7.79
N TYR A 293 -1.06 -17.95 -8.55
CA TYR A 293 -0.39 -17.13 -9.57
C TYR A 293 0.56 -16.09 -8.94
N GLY A 294 0.12 -15.41 -7.88
CA GLY A 294 0.86 -14.33 -7.22
C GLY A 294 2.26 -14.74 -6.73
N GLU A 295 2.43 -16.00 -6.30
CA GLU A 295 3.73 -16.57 -5.93
C GLU A 295 4.75 -16.52 -7.07
N LEU A 296 4.35 -16.93 -8.28
CA LEU A 296 5.20 -16.96 -9.46
C LEU A 296 5.26 -15.63 -10.19
N PHE A 297 4.28 -14.75 -9.99
CA PHE A 297 4.27 -13.40 -10.57
C PHE A 297 5.53 -12.61 -10.22
N LEU A 298 6.07 -12.77 -9.01
CA LEU A 298 7.33 -12.16 -8.57
C LEU A 298 8.56 -12.64 -9.38
N GLY A 299 8.42 -13.73 -10.13
CA GLY A 299 9.43 -14.22 -11.06
C GLY A 299 9.56 -13.39 -12.34
N ASN A 300 8.57 -12.55 -12.67
CA ASN A 300 8.63 -11.66 -13.82
C ASN A 300 9.76 -10.64 -13.66
N GLU A 301 10.51 -10.40 -14.73
CA GLU A 301 11.55 -9.37 -14.74
C GLU A 301 10.92 -7.96 -14.80
N GLY A 302 11.56 -6.96 -14.18
CA GLY A 302 11.07 -5.57 -14.14
C GLY A 302 11.09 -4.81 -15.48
N ARG A 303 11.27 -5.53 -16.59
CA ARG A 303 11.18 -5.01 -17.96
C ARG A 303 10.01 -5.67 -18.67
N VAL A 304 9.34 -4.92 -19.53
CA VAL A 304 8.31 -5.47 -20.41
C VAL A 304 8.97 -6.55 -21.28
N ASN A 305 8.34 -7.72 -21.36
CA ASN A 305 8.80 -8.86 -22.16
C ASN A 305 10.21 -9.33 -21.76
N GLY A 306 10.42 -9.52 -20.46
CA GLY A 306 11.59 -10.19 -19.91
C GLY A 306 11.70 -11.64 -20.36
N ARG A 307 12.79 -12.32 -20.00
CA ARG A 307 13.04 -13.70 -20.46
C ARG A 307 11.95 -14.68 -20.03
N LEU A 308 11.48 -14.55 -18.79
CA LEU A 308 10.39 -15.33 -18.25
C LEU A 308 9.18 -14.42 -18.07
N VAL A 309 8.05 -14.83 -18.67
CA VAL A 309 6.76 -14.17 -18.53
C VAL A 309 5.80 -15.15 -17.86
N PHE A 310 5.43 -14.88 -16.62
CA PHE A 310 4.44 -15.66 -15.89
C PHE A 310 3.06 -15.04 -16.10
N ALA A 311 2.16 -15.80 -16.72
CA ALA A 311 0.78 -15.45 -16.94
C ALA A 311 -0.13 -16.36 -16.11
N ARG A 312 -1.25 -15.83 -15.62
CA ARG A 312 -2.29 -16.67 -15.03
C ARG A 312 -2.91 -17.50 -16.14
N ASP A 313 -3.08 -18.79 -15.89
CA ASP A 313 -3.85 -19.66 -16.77
C ASP A 313 -5.33 -19.25 -16.73
N LEU A 314 -5.87 -18.79 -17.86
CA LEU A 314 -7.27 -18.34 -18.00
C LEU A 314 -8.06 -19.23 -18.97
N GLY A 315 -7.57 -20.45 -19.23
CA GLY A 315 -8.16 -21.38 -20.17
C GLY A 315 -7.63 -21.25 -21.59
N GLU A 316 -7.96 -22.23 -22.43
CA GLU A 316 -7.32 -22.45 -23.73
C GLU A 316 -7.43 -21.24 -24.68
N GLU A 317 -8.62 -20.63 -24.79
CA GLU A 317 -8.85 -19.51 -25.70
C GLU A 317 -8.02 -18.28 -25.32
N ALA A 318 -8.04 -17.89 -24.03
CA ALA A 318 -7.28 -16.75 -23.52
C ALA A 318 -5.77 -16.99 -23.59
N ASN A 319 -5.33 -18.21 -23.25
CA ASN A 319 -3.92 -18.58 -23.33
C ASN A 319 -3.42 -18.59 -24.78
N HIS A 320 -4.24 -19.08 -25.72
CA HIS A 320 -3.94 -19.06 -27.14
C HIS A 320 -3.84 -17.62 -27.68
N ALA A 321 -4.77 -16.74 -27.31
CA ALA A 321 -4.70 -15.32 -27.67
C ALA A 321 -3.42 -14.66 -27.13
N LEU A 322 -3.02 -14.97 -25.89
CA LEU A 322 -1.77 -14.45 -25.33
C LEU A 322 -0.54 -15.00 -26.07
N ARG A 323 -0.51 -16.29 -26.43
CA ARG A 323 0.58 -16.88 -27.22
C ARG A 323 0.81 -16.15 -28.55
N GLN A 324 -0.26 -15.68 -29.21
CA GLN A 324 -0.14 -14.92 -30.45
C GLN A 324 0.58 -13.58 -30.27
N LEU A 325 0.50 -12.98 -29.08
CA LEU A 325 1.20 -11.74 -28.74
C LEU A 325 2.67 -11.97 -28.35
N TYR A 326 3.05 -13.22 -28.05
CA TYR A 326 4.38 -13.63 -27.62
C TYR A 326 4.95 -14.75 -28.53
N PRO A 327 5.02 -14.55 -29.86
CA PRO A 327 5.37 -15.60 -30.81
C PRO A 327 6.80 -16.13 -30.67
N GLU A 328 7.71 -15.36 -30.07
CA GLU A 328 9.09 -15.78 -29.82
C GLU A 328 9.29 -16.54 -28.50
N TYR A 329 8.22 -16.73 -27.71
CA TYR A 329 8.28 -17.42 -26.43
C TYR A 329 7.84 -18.87 -26.58
N THR A 330 8.60 -19.78 -25.99
CA THR A 330 8.13 -21.15 -25.78
C THR A 330 7.09 -21.15 -24.66
N ALA A 331 5.93 -21.73 -24.93
CA ALA A 331 4.86 -21.78 -23.96
C ALA A 331 5.00 -23.00 -23.04
N TYR A 332 4.71 -22.82 -21.76
CA TYR A 332 4.72 -23.87 -20.74
C TYR A 332 3.48 -23.76 -19.85
N HIS A 333 2.96 -24.88 -19.36
CA HIS A 333 2.11 -24.92 -18.17
C HIS A 333 2.95 -25.15 -16.93
N PHE A 334 2.61 -24.46 -15.86
CA PHE A 334 3.11 -24.74 -14.53
C PHE A 334 1.96 -25.22 -13.65
N ASN A 335 2.01 -26.48 -13.23
CA ASN A 335 1.02 -27.10 -12.35
C ASN A 335 1.73 -27.88 -11.23
N GLY A 336 1.38 -27.61 -9.98
CA GLY A 336 1.83 -28.40 -8.83
C GLY A 336 3.35 -28.54 -8.66
N GLY A 337 4.14 -27.57 -9.16
CA GLY A 337 5.61 -27.63 -9.13
C GLY A 337 6.27 -28.23 -10.38
N GLN A 338 5.48 -28.66 -11.37
CA GLN A 338 5.99 -29.19 -12.63
C GLN A 338 5.83 -28.17 -13.75
N LEU A 339 6.87 -28.05 -14.58
CA LEU A 339 6.87 -27.22 -15.79
C LEU A 339 6.72 -28.14 -17.01
N ILE A 340 5.62 -27.99 -17.73
CA ILE A 340 5.21 -28.86 -18.85
C ILE A 340 5.22 -28.01 -20.13
N PRO A 341 6.04 -28.34 -21.15
CA PRO A 341 6.04 -27.61 -22.41
C PRO A 341 4.72 -27.78 -23.15
N LEU A 342 4.16 -26.67 -23.63
CA LEU A 342 3.02 -26.68 -24.54
C LEU A 342 3.54 -26.96 -25.95
N VAL A 343 2.99 -27.99 -26.58
CA VAL A 343 3.27 -28.25 -28.00
C VAL A 343 2.75 -27.06 -28.82
N LYS A 344 3.51 -26.69 -29.85
CA LYS A 344 3.24 -25.52 -30.68
C LYS A 344 1.87 -25.54 -31.34
#